data_AF-A0A367Z4Y9-F1
#
_entry.id   AF-A0A367Z4Y9-F1
#
_cell.length_a   1.000
_cell.length_b   1.000
_cell.length_c   1.000
_cell.angle_alpha   90.00
_cell.angle_beta   90.00
_cell.angle_gamma   90.00
#
_symmetry.space_group_name_H-M   'P 1'
#
loop_
_entity.id
_entity.type
_entity.pdbx_description
1 polymer ?
#
loop_
_entity_poly.entity_id
_entity_poly.type
_entity_poly.pdbx_seq_one_letter_code
_entity_poly.pdbx_strand_id
1 'polypeptide(L)'
;MGFVDLAGAQQTLGGIASPLVSLFVTLACESFVGVGFALWRQKPVKSLFLSSVFVNGITQPLLWLGLMVFYRHYFRALIIAEGLIFFGEAYLMKRISANRLRVGEAFLLSFLMNGLSFGVGLWLPF
;
A
#
# COMPACT_ATOMS: atom_id res chain seq x y z
N MET A 1 -8.55 -17.28 36.70
CA MET A 1 -7.34 -17.13 35.86
C MET A 1 -7.63 -17.41 34.37
N GLY A 2 -8.82 -17.05 33.85
CA GLY A 2 -9.22 -17.37 32.46
C GLY A 2 -9.84 -16.21 31.66
N PHE A 3 -10.38 -15.19 32.34
CA PHE A 3 -10.97 -14.01 31.67
C PHE A 3 -9.93 -12.94 31.30
N VAL A 4 -8.82 -12.85 32.04
CA VAL A 4 -7.74 -11.89 31.77
C VAL A 4 -6.95 -12.28 30.52
N ASP A 5 -6.78 -13.59 30.28
CA ASP A 5 -6.14 -14.09 29.05
C ASP A 5 -7.03 -13.96 27.81
N LEU A 6 -8.35 -14.09 27.94
CA LEU A 6 -9.29 -13.87 26.83
C LEU A 6 -9.39 -12.39 26.45
N ALA A 7 -9.42 -11.48 27.43
CA ALA A 7 -9.40 -10.05 27.18
C ALA A 7 -8.06 -9.60 26.57
N GLY A 8 -6.94 -10.12 27.09
CA GLY A 8 -5.60 -9.92 26.51
C GLY A 8 -5.51 -10.47 25.10
N ALA A 9 -5.99 -11.68 24.83
CA ALA A 9 -6.01 -12.27 23.51
C ALA A 9 -6.93 -11.50 22.55
N GLN A 10 -8.09 -11.02 22.98
CA GLN A 10 -9.01 -10.24 22.16
C GLN A 10 -8.48 -8.83 21.86
N GLN A 11 -7.78 -8.20 22.81
CA GLN A 11 -7.12 -6.91 22.62
C GLN A 11 -5.87 -7.05 21.73
N THR A 12 -5.14 -8.16 21.85
CA THR A 12 -4.00 -8.49 20.98
C THR A 12 -4.48 -8.87 19.57
N LEU A 13 -5.53 -9.69 19.45
CA LEU A 13 -6.16 -10.04 18.18
C LEU A 13 -6.78 -8.81 17.51
N GLY A 14 -7.45 -7.93 18.27
CA GLY A 14 -7.97 -6.66 17.75
C GLY A 14 -6.86 -5.70 17.31
N GLY A 15 -5.76 -5.66 18.05
CA GLY A 15 -4.57 -4.84 17.74
C GLY A 15 -3.77 -5.33 16.53
N ILE A 16 -3.79 -6.63 16.22
CA ILE A 16 -3.12 -7.21 15.03
C ILE A 16 -4.10 -7.34 13.84
N ALA A 17 -5.41 -7.44 14.10
CA ALA A 17 -6.42 -7.47 13.05
C ALA A 17 -6.58 -6.12 12.37
N SER A 18 -6.45 -4.99 13.08
CA SER A 18 -6.66 -3.67 12.48
C SER A 18 -5.63 -3.31 11.39
N PRO A 19 -4.32 -3.57 11.54
CA PRO A 19 -3.34 -3.34 10.48
C PRO A 19 -3.53 -4.36 9.36
N LEU A 20 -3.74 -5.65 9.66
CA LEU A 20 -3.95 -6.65 8.60
C LEU A 20 -5.18 -6.34 7.74
N VAL A 21 -6.30 -5.95 8.35
CA VAL A 21 -7.51 -5.52 7.63
C VAL A 21 -7.21 -4.26 6.80
N SER A 22 -6.51 -3.27 7.35
CA SER A 22 -6.09 -2.08 6.60
C SER A 22 -5.20 -2.45 5.40
N LEU A 23 -4.28 -3.39 5.56
CA LEU A 23 -3.41 -3.90 4.50
C LEU A 23 -4.25 -4.54 3.39
N PHE A 24 -5.14 -5.47 3.76
CA PHE A 24 -5.99 -6.17 2.80
C PHE A 24 -6.91 -5.22 2.03
N VAL A 25 -7.52 -4.26 2.72
CA VAL A 25 -8.39 -3.25 2.10
C VAL A 25 -7.58 -2.41 1.12
N THR A 26 -6.40 -1.95 1.53
CA THR A 26 -5.57 -1.11 0.67
C THR A 26 -5.07 -1.87 -0.55
N LEU A 27 -4.57 -3.10 -0.35
CA LEU A 27 -4.17 -4.00 -1.44
C LEU A 27 -5.32 -4.26 -2.41
N ALA A 28 -6.55 -4.45 -1.91
CA ALA A 28 -7.73 -4.64 -2.75
C ALA A 28 -8.05 -3.38 -3.56
N CYS A 29 -8.03 -2.21 -2.94
CA CYS A 29 -8.25 -0.93 -3.60
C CYS A 29 -7.20 -0.64 -4.68
N GLU A 30 -5.92 -0.78 -4.36
CA GLU A 30 -4.82 -0.54 -5.31
C GLU A 30 -4.80 -1.57 -6.43
N SER A 31 -5.08 -2.84 -6.11
CA SER A 31 -5.23 -3.88 -7.14
C SER A 31 -6.36 -3.57 -8.09
N PHE A 32 -7.49 -3.04 -7.59
CA PHE A 32 -8.61 -2.62 -8.42
C PHE A 32 -8.20 -1.46 -9.35
N VAL A 33 -7.44 -0.49 -8.84
CA VAL A 33 -6.86 0.59 -9.66
C VAL A 33 -5.92 0.03 -10.72
N GLY A 34 -5.03 -0.91 -10.35
CA GLY A 34 -4.11 -1.56 -11.26
C GLY A 34 -4.82 -2.32 -12.38
N VAL A 35 -5.90 -3.03 -12.05
CA VAL A 35 -6.76 -3.70 -13.04
C VAL A 35 -7.47 -2.68 -13.93
N GLY A 36 -8.08 -1.64 -13.36
CA GLY A 36 -8.76 -0.58 -14.12
C GLY A 36 -7.81 0.12 -15.09
N PHE A 37 -6.60 0.45 -14.62
CA PHE A 37 -5.54 1.03 -15.46
C PHE A 37 -5.10 0.06 -16.57
N ALA A 38 -4.93 -1.23 -16.23
CA ALA A 38 -4.55 -2.24 -17.20
C ALA A 38 -5.60 -2.37 -18.32
N LEU A 39 -6.89 -2.38 -17.97
CA LEU A 39 -7.98 -2.40 -18.93
C LEU A 39 -8.01 -1.12 -19.78
N TRP A 40 -7.87 0.04 -19.15
CA TRP A 40 -7.88 1.33 -19.86
C TRP A 40 -6.72 1.49 -20.84
N ARG A 41 -5.52 1.02 -20.48
CA ARG A 41 -4.30 1.13 -21.29
C ARG A 41 -3.99 -0.12 -22.10
N GLN A 42 -4.89 -1.11 -22.13
CA GLN A 42 -4.72 -2.40 -22.80
C GLN A 42 -3.41 -3.11 -22.44
N LYS A 43 -3.07 -3.12 -21.15
CA LYS A 43 -1.88 -3.75 -20.59
C LYS A 43 -2.20 -5.13 -19.99
N PRO A 44 -1.19 -6.00 -19.79
CA PRO A 44 -1.40 -7.33 -19.24
C PRO A 44 -1.89 -7.27 -17.78
N VAL A 45 -3.21 -7.45 -17.61
CA VAL A 45 -3.93 -7.37 -16.32
C VAL A 45 -3.31 -8.28 -15.26
N LYS A 46 -3.05 -9.56 -15.60
CA LYS A 46 -2.49 -10.53 -14.65
C LYS A 46 -1.13 -10.08 -14.09
N SER A 47 -0.26 -9.57 -14.96
CA SER A 47 1.08 -9.11 -14.56
C SER A 47 1.01 -7.87 -13.69
N LEU A 48 0.15 -6.91 -14.06
CA LEU A 48 -0.04 -5.68 -13.31
C LEU A 48 -0.68 -5.91 -11.94
N PHE A 49 -1.67 -6.80 -11.86
CA PHE A 49 -2.27 -7.22 -10.60
C PHE A 49 -1.23 -7.85 -9.67
N LEU A 50 -0.47 -8.85 -10.15
CA LEU A 50 0.57 -9.50 -9.34
C LEU A 50 1.65 -8.52 -8.90
N SER A 51 2.06 -7.61 -9.79
CA SER A 51 3.06 -6.59 -9.50
C SER A 51 2.57 -5.59 -8.45
N SER A 52 1.32 -5.13 -8.56
CA SER A 52 0.71 -4.21 -7.59
C SER A 52 0.61 -4.89 -6.22
N VAL A 53 0.06 -6.10 -6.14
CA VAL A 53 -0.01 -6.84 -4.87
C VAL A 53 1.37 -7.05 -4.24
N PHE A 54 2.36 -7.44 -5.04
CA PHE A 54 3.70 -7.73 -4.53
C PHE A 54 4.42 -6.47 -4.04
N VAL A 55 4.41 -5.40 -4.85
CA VAL A 55 5.11 -4.17 -4.49
C VAL A 55 4.42 -3.50 -3.31
N ASN A 56 3.10 -3.37 -3.34
CA ASN A 56 2.33 -2.70 -2.29
C ASN A 56 2.32 -3.50 -0.98
N GLY A 57 2.34 -4.84 -1.10
CA GLY A 57 2.50 -5.74 0.04
C GLY A 57 3.84 -5.58 0.77
N ILE A 58 4.84 -4.96 0.15
CA ILE A 58 6.13 -4.63 0.75
C ILE A 58 6.18 -3.16 1.18
N THR A 59 5.72 -2.23 0.34
CA THR A 59 5.81 -0.79 0.62
C THR A 59 4.92 -0.35 1.76
N GLN A 60 3.70 -0.91 1.90
CA GLN A 60 2.79 -0.54 2.99
C GLN A 60 3.30 -0.94 4.39
N PRO A 61 3.79 -2.17 4.64
CA PRO A 61 4.41 -2.48 5.93
C PRO A 61 5.62 -1.60 6.25
N LEU A 62 6.42 -1.26 5.23
CA LEU A 62 7.57 -0.35 5.41
C LEU A 62 7.12 1.07 5.75
N LEU A 63 6.05 1.56 5.14
CA LEU A 63 5.43 2.85 5.48
C LEU A 63 5.02 2.86 6.96
N TRP A 64 4.33 1.83 7.43
CA TRP A 64 3.89 1.75 8.82
C TRP A 64 5.05 1.69 9.80
N LEU A 65 6.08 0.89 9.51
CA LEU A 65 7.29 0.86 10.34
C LEU A 65 7.96 2.24 10.39
N GLY A 66 8.07 2.93 9.25
CA GLY A 66 8.59 4.29 9.20
C GLY A 66 7.78 5.27 10.03
N LEU A 67 6.44 5.25 9.91
CA LEU A 67 5.55 6.12 10.66
C LEU A 67 5.58 5.84 12.17
N MET A 68 5.70 4.58 12.58
CA MET A 68 5.86 4.21 13.99
C MET A 68 7.17 4.76 14.58
N VAL A 69 8.28 4.68 13.85
CA VAL A 69 9.58 5.20 14.29
C VAL A 69 9.55 6.74 14.37
N PHE A 70 8.94 7.40 13.37
CA PHE A 70 8.93 8.86 13.25
C PHE A 70 7.60 9.50 13.68
N TYR A 71 6.88 8.89 14.63
CA TYR A 71 5.54 9.34 15.04
C TYR A 71 5.48 10.82 15.47
N ARG A 72 6.55 11.36 16.09
CA ARG A 72 6.65 12.77 16.50
C ARG A 72 6.64 13.77 15.34
N HIS A 73 7.02 13.33 14.15
CA HIS A 73 7.02 14.12 12.93
C HIS A 73 6.13 13.47 11.87
N TYR A 74 5.01 12.89 12.30
CA TYR A 74 4.10 12.09 11.49
C TYR A 74 3.86 12.67 10.08
N PHE A 75 3.41 13.92 9.97
CA PHE A 75 3.13 14.54 8.68
C PHE A 75 4.36 14.64 7.76
N ARG A 76 5.53 14.99 8.31
CA ARG A 76 6.76 15.07 7.52
C ARG A 76 7.23 13.68 7.09
N ALA A 77 7.17 12.72 8.01
CA ALA A 77 7.51 11.32 7.74
C ALA A 77 6.58 10.71 6.69
N LEU A 78 5.27 10.98 6.76
CA LEU A 78 4.27 10.54 5.80
C LEU A 78 4.58 11.08 4.40
N ILE A 79 4.76 12.40 4.24
CA ILE A 79 5.04 13.00 2.92
C ILE A 79 6.34 12.44 2.32
N ILE A 80 7.39 12.28 3.12
CA ILE A 80 8.67 11.73 2.65
C ILE A 80 8.52 10.27 2.25
N ALA A 81 7.89 9.45 3.10
CA ALA A 81 7.71 8.03 2.84
C ALA A 81 6.82 7.79 1.62
N GLU A 82 5.73 8.54 1.48
CA GLU A 82 4.86 8.52 0.30
C GLU A 82 5.60 8.93 -0.98
N GLY A 83 6.47 9.93 -0.90
CA GLY A 83 7.35 10.29 -2.01
C GLY A 83 8.29 9.15 -2.39
N LEU A 84 8.94 8.52 -1.42
CA LEU A 84 9.84 7.39 -1.65
C LEU A 84 9.10 6.18 -2.23
N ILE A 85 7.90 5.87 -1.73
CA ILE A 85 7.05 4.78 -2.20
C ILE A 85 6.63 5.06 -3.64
N PHE A 86 6.17 6.27 -3.94
CA PHE A 86 5.80 6.68 -5.29
C PHE A 86 6.93 6.44 -6.31
N PHE A 87 8.14 6.90 -6.02
CA PHE A 87 9.28 6.67 -6.91
C PHE A 87 9.71 5.20 -6.96
N GLY A 88 9.69 4.51 -5.80
CA GLY A 88 10.05 3.11 -5.67
C GLY A 88 9.11 2.19 -6.45
N GLU A 89 7.81 2.39 -6.33
CA GLU A 89 6.76 1.65 -7.04
C GLU A 89 6.86 1.84 -8.55
N ALA A 90 6.93 3.09 -9.01
CA ALA A 90 7.08 3.40 -10.42
C ALA A 90 8.34 2.73 -11.01
N TYR A 91 9.44 2.75 -10.25
CA TYR A 91 10.69 2.10 -10.65
C TYR A 91 10.56 0.56 -10.70
N LEU A 92 10.02 -0.06 -9.65
CA LEU A 92 9.84 -1.52 -9.55
C LEU A 92 8.89 -2.05 -10.62
N MET A 93 7.73 -1.42 -10.79
CA MET A 93 6.73 -1.81 -11.79
C MET A 93 7.26 -1.68 -13.22
N LYS A 94 8.08 -0.66 -13.50
CA LYS A 94 8.74 -0.48 -14.80
C LYS A 94 9.81 -1.54 -15.05
N ARG A 95 10.50 -2.02 -14.01
CA ARG A 95 11.54 -3.06 -14.13
C ARG A 95 10.96 -4.42 -14.49
N ILE A 96 9.70 -4.67 -14.11
CA ILE A 96 8.97 -5.87 -14.48
C ILE A 96 8.57 -5.77 -15.96
N SER A 97 9.37 -6.38 -16.82
CA SER A 97 9.19 -6.40 -18.28
C SER A 97 7.82 -6.95 -18.70
N ALA A 98 7.26 -7.86 -17.90
CA ALA A 98 5.92 -8.42 -18.11
C ALA A 98 4.80 -7.38 -18.04
N ASN A 99 5.00 -6.22 -17.38
CA ASN A 99 3.98 -5.17 -17.29
C ASN A 99 3.87 -4.31 -18.56
N ARG A 100 4.90 -4.30 -19.42
CA ARG A 100 4.96 -3.49 -20.65
C ARG A 100 4.61 -2.01 -20.43
N LEU A 101 4.99 -1.46 -19.27
CA LEU A 101 4.75 -0.07 -18.90
C LEU A 101 5.83 0.84 -19.50
N ARG A 102 5.40 1.97 -20.06
CA ARG A 102 6.29 3.12 -20.32
C ARG A 102 6.59 3.84 -19.01
N VAL A 103 7.68 4.61 -18.96
CA VAL A 103 8.09 5.35 -17.75
C VAL A 103 6.95 6.23 -17.23
N GLY A 104 6.32 7.03 -18.09
CA GLY A 104 5.19 7.87 -17.70
C GLY A 104 3.94 7.08 -17.26
N GLU A 105 3.73 5.87 -17.79
CA GLU A 105 2.62 5.01 -17.37
C GLU A 105 2.87 4.39 -15.99
N ALA A 106 4.13 4.04 -15.67
CA ALA A 106 4.50 3.53 -14.36
C ALA A 106 4.37 4.60 -13.28
N PHE A 107 4.80 5.84 -13.58
CA PHE A 107 4.59 6.98 -12.68
C PHE A 107 3.10 7.31 -12.51
N LEU A 108 2.32 7.32 -13.58
CA LEU A 108 0.88 7.56 -13.48
C LEU A 108 0.18 6.46 -12.66
N LEU A 109 0.56 5.21 -12.86
CA LEU A 109 -0.03 4.09 -12.12
C LEU A 109 0.32 4.17 -10.63
N SER A 110 1.59 4.42 -10.27
CA SER A 110 1.96 4.63 -8.87
C SER A 110 1.29 5.87 -8.28
N PHE A 111 1.12 6.95 -9.05
CA PHE A 111 0.39 8.13 -8.58
C PHE A 111 -1.06 7.79 -8.22
N LEU A 112 -1.74 7.00 -9.06
CA LEU A 112 -3.14 6.62 -8.84
C LEU A 112 -3.30 5.68 -7.64
N MET A 113 -2.41 4.69 -7.51
CA MET A 113 -2.45 3.75 -6.38
C MET A 113 -2.09 4.47 -5.08
N ASN A 114 -0.94 5.14 -5.06
CA ASN A 114 -0.39 5.76 -3.87
C ASN A 114 -1.21 7.00 -3.46
N GLY A 115 -1.84 7.71 -4.41
CA GLY A 115 -2.79 8.79 -4.10
C GLY A 115 -4.06 8.31 -3.41
N LEU A 116 -4.57 7.12 -3.78
CA LEU A 116 -5.69 6.50 -3.09
C LEU A 116 -5.29 6.06 -1.68
N SER A 117 -4.12 5.43 -1.53
CA SER A 117 -3.60 4.98 -0.24
C SER A 117 -3.25 6.13 0.70
N PHE A 118 -2.69 7.22 0.18
CA PHE A 118 -2.48 8.46 0.92
C PHE A 118 -3.79 9.08 1.39
N GLY A 119 -4.79 9.14 0.50
CA GLY A 119 -6.13 9.62 0.84
C GLY A 119 -6.77 8.79 1.96
N VAL A 120 -6.67 7.46 1.89
CA VAL A 120 -7.13 6.55 2.96
C VAL A 120 -6.31 6.74 4.23
N GLY A 121 -5.00 6.90 4.13
CA GLY A 121 -4.08 7.12 5.24
C GLY A 121 -4.33 8.43 6.00
N LEU A 122 -4.84 9.47 5.33
CA LEU A 122 -5.27 10.72 5.98
C LEU A 122 -6.59 10.59 6.75
N TRP A 123 -7.46 9.67 6.36
CA TRP A 123 -8.78 9.46 6.97
C TRP A 123 -8.79 8.36 8.03
N LEU A 124 -7.76 7.52 8.08
CA LEU A 124 -7.58 6.54 9.15
C LEU A 124 -7.26 7.30 10.46
N PRO A 125 -8.13 7.17 11.48
CA PRO A 125 -7.83 7.72 12.80
C PRO A 125 -6.71 6.88 13.41
N PHE A 126 -5.55 7.49 13.63
CA PHE A 126 -4.50 6.97 14.51
C PHE A 126 -4.74 7.49 15.93
#